data_AF-A0A7C3YG56-F1
#
_entry.id   AF-A0A7C3YG56-F1
#
_cell.length_a   1.000
_cell.length_b   1.000
_cell.length_c   1.000
_cell.angle_alpha   90.00
_cell.angle_beta   90.00
_cell.angle_gamma   90.00
#
_symmetry.space_group_name_H-M   'P 1'
#
loop_
_entity.id
_entity.type
_entity.pdbx_description
1 polymer ?
#
loop_
_entity_poly.entity_id
_entity_poly.type
_entity_poly.pdbx_seq_one_letter_code
_entity_poly.pdbx_strand_id
1 'polypeptide(L)'
;MKLKEINNSIKGLVESGIYKSEEEALSDALENLLKNNPEYRMKLALYRYQHENISIGKAAEIAGVPWEAMRDALNENGIPLRLAPLTIEELQKDCETIWRFTCERNRK
;
A
#
# COMPACT_ATOMS: atom_id res chain seq x y z
N MET A 1 21.94 9.01 11.20
CA MET A 1 21.12 9.35 12.38
C MET A 1 20.91 8.06 13.19
N LYS A 2 21.12 8.07 14.51
CA LYS A 2 20.91 6.86 15.35
C LYS A 2 19.40 6.67 15.58
N LEU A 3 18.88 5.44 15.58
CA LEU A 3 17.45 5.13 15.77
C LEU A 3 16.85 5.82 17.02
N LYS A 4 17.64 5.92 18.09
CA LYS A 4 17.26 6.61 19.32
C LYS A 4 16.97 8.11 19.11
N GLU A 5 17.74 8.79 18.26
CA GLU A 5 17.53 10.22 17.95
C GLU A 5 16.25 10.44 17.14
N ILE A 6 15.90 9.50 16.26
CA ILE A 6 14.66 9.55 15.48
C ILE A 6 13.45 9.47 16.43
N ASN A 7 13.46 8.49 17.32
CA ASN A 7 12.38 8.30 18.28
C ASN A 7 12.25 9.50 19.24
N ASN A 8 13.36 10.05 19.69
CA ASN A 8 13.34 11.27 20.52
C ASN A 8 12.74 12.46 19.76
N SER A 9 13.06 12.61 18.48
CA SER A 9 12.53 13.69 17.64
C SER A 9 11.03 13.53 17.42
N ILE A 10 10.56 12.31 17.11
CA ILE A 10 9.13 12.01 16.94
C ILE A 10 8.36 12.32 18.23
N LYS A 11 8.90 11.92 19.40
CA LYS A 11 8.30 12.25 20.70
C LYS A 11 8.21 13.74 20.94
N GLY A 12 9.29 14.49 20.65
CA GLY A 12 9.29 15.94 20.77
C GLY A 12 8.24 16.62 19.89
N LEU A 13 7.95 16.07 18.70
CA LEU A 13 6.89 16.58 17.82
C LEU A 13 5.48 16.38 18.42
N VAL A 14 5.26 15.30 19.17
CA VAL A 14 3.98 15.06 19.86
C VAL A 14 3.88 15.90 21.13
N GLU A 15 4.93 15.94 21.95
CA GLU A 15 4.98 16.70 23.20
C GLU A 15 4.85 18.22 22.99
N SER A 16 5.34 18.73 21.84
CA SER A 16 5.17 20.14 21.44
C SER A 16 3.78 20.46 20.87
N GLY A 17 2.92 19.45 20.66
CA GLY A 17 1.56 19.60 20.14
C GLY A 17 1.47 19.79 18.62
N ILE A 18 2.55 19.55 17.86
CA ILE A 18 2.53 19.61 16.38
C ILE A 18 1.74 18.44 15.81
N TYR A 19 1.93 17.24 16.37
CA TYR A 19 1.17 16.04 16.03
C TYR A 19 0.43 15.49 17.25
N LYS A 20 -0.70 14.82 17.02
CA LYS A 20 -1.53 14.22 18.08
C LYS A 20 -0.97 12.89 18.56
N SER A 21 -0.22 12.17 17.72
CA SER A 21 0.42 10.91 18.08
C SER A 21 1.69 10.65 17.27
N GLU A 22 2.50 9.69 17.74
CA GLU A 22 3.70 9.25 17.03
C GLU A 22 3.32 8.62 15.68
N GLU A 23 2.20 7.90 15.61
CA GLU A 23 1.68 7.31 14.36
C GLU A 23 1.28 8.36 13.33
N GLU A 24 0.65 9.47 13.76
CA GLU A 24 0.29 10.57 12.85
C GLU A 24 1.56 11.20 12.26
N ALA A 25 2.57 11.46 13.10
CA ALA A 25 3.85 12.00 12.66
C ALA A 25 4.60 11.06 11.70
N LEU A 26 4.58 9.74 11.98
CA LEU A 26 5.18 8.74 11.11
C LEU A 26 4.44 8.61 9.78
N SER A 27 3.10 8.63 9.80
CA SER A 27 2.28 8.59 8.59
C SER A 27 2.56 9.79 7.70
N ASP A 28 2.57 11.00 8.27
CA ASP A 28 2.89 12.22 7.52
C ASP A 28 4.31 12.19 6.95
N ALA A 29 5.30 11.74 7.74
CA ALA A 29 6.67 11.61 7.27
C ALA A 29 6.79 10.63 6.09
N LEU A 30 6.13 9.47 6.16
CA LEU A 30 6.10 8.49 5.07
C LEU A 30 5.37 9.04 3.84
N GLU A 31 4.23 9.69 4.03
CA GLU A 31 3.47 10.32 2.94
C GLU A 31 4.31 11.39 2.24
N ASN A 32 4.98 12.26 2.99
CA ASN A 32 5.87 13.28 2.43
C ASN A 32 7.07 12.67 1.71
N LEU A 33 7.66 11.59 2.22
CA LEU A 33 8.71 10.84 1.53
C LEU A 33 8.21 10.31 0.19
N LEU A 34 7.07 9.63 0.16
CA LEU A 34 6.53 9.03 -1.07
C LEU A 34 5.99 10.07 -2.06
N LYS A 35 5.45 11.18 -1.56
CA LYS A 35 4.96 12.29 -2.39
C LYS A 35 6.10 12.99 -3.12
N ASN A 36 7.25 13.16 -2.48
CA ASN A 36 8.40 13.82 -3.06
C ASN A 36 9.28 12.89 -3.91
N ASN A 37 9.03 11.58 -3.87
CA ASN A 37 9.81 10.58 -4.61
C ASN A 37 8.85 9.59 -5.32
N PRO A 38 8.19 10.01 -6.42
CA PRO A 38 7.23 9.17 -7.15
C PRO A 38 7.81 7.81 -7.59
N GLU A 39 9.10 7.75 -7.87
CA GLU A 39 9.82 6.52 -8.21
C GLU A 39 9.91 5.53 -7.03
N TYR A 40 10.03 6.01 -5.78
CA TYR A 40 9.97 5.15 -4.60
C TYR A 40 8.57 4.61 -4.40
N ARG A 41 7.58 5.46 -4.62
CA ARG A 41 6.17 5.12 -4.54
C ARG A 41 5.78 4.03 -5.55
N MET A 42 6.26 4.15 -6.79
CA MET A 42 6.09 3.12 -7.83
C MET A 42 6.79 1.81 -7.45
N LYS A 43 8.07 1.86 -7.04
CA LYS A 43 8.81 0.66 -6.62
C LYS A 43 8.13 -0.05 -5.44
N LEU A 44 7.63 0.70 -4.48
CA LEU A 44 6.87 0.16 -3.34
C LEU A 44 5.58 -0.52 -3.82
N ALA A 45 4.83 0.10 -4.73
CA ALA A 45 3.62 -0.50 -5.29
C ALA A 45 3.90 -1.82 -6.02
N LEU A 46 4.94 -1.88 -6.85
CA LEU A 46 5.36 -3.09 -7.56
C LEU A 46 5.77 -4.19 -6.57
N TYR A 47 6.62 -3.85 -5.58
CA TYR A 47 7.06 -4.77 -4.54
C TYR A 47 5.88 -5.36 -3.78
N ARG A 48 4.96 -4.50 -3.30
CA ARG A 48 3.78 -4.94 -2.56
C ARG A 48 2.83 -5.76 -3.43
N TYR A 49 2.68 -5.43 -4.70
CA TYR A 49 1.91 -6.29 -5.61
C TYR A 49 2.54 -7.68 -5.71
N GLN A 50 3.84 -7.80 -5.89
CA GLN A 50 4.47 -9.12 -6.00
C GLN A 50 4.40 -9.96 -4.71
N HIS A 51 4.55 -9.33 -3.55
CA HIS A 51 4.77 -10.02 -2.28
C HIS A 51 3.53 -10.08 -1.38
N GLU A 52 2.56 -9.22 -1.61
CA GLU A 52 1.30 -9.18 -0.88
C GLU A 52 0.15 -9.56 -1.79
N ASN A 53 -0.94 -10.07 -1.20
CA ASN A 53 -2.16 -10.38 -1.93
C ASN A 53 -3.01 -9.11 -2.13
N ILE A 54 -2.48 -8.13 -2.86
CA ILE A 54 -3.17 -6.89 -3.21
C ILE A 54 -3.58 -6.85 -4.68
N SER A 55 -4.71 -6.18 -4.96
CA SER A 55 -5.20 -5.98 -6.33
C SER A 55 -4.39 -4.94 -7.08
N ILE A 56 -4.52 -4.91 -8.42
CA ILE A 56 -3.92 -3.86 -9.27
C ILE A 56 -4.44 -2.48 -8.85
N GLY A 57 -5.73 -2.36 -8.51
CA GLY A 57 -6.31 -1.11 -8.02
C GLY A 57 -5.66 -0.62 -6.72
N LYS A 58 -5.37 -1.54 -5.78
CA LYS A 58 -4.65 -1.18 -4.55
C LYS A 58 -3.19 -0.80 -4.83
N ALA A 59 -2.53 -1.49 -5.76
CA ALA A 59 -1.19 -1.11 -6.20
C ALA A 59 -1.18 0.28 -6.87
N ALA A 60 -2.19 0.59 -7.69
CA ALA A 60 -2.35 1.89 -8.35
C ALA A 60 -2.56 3.01 -7.33
N GLU A 61 -3.39 2.79 -6.30
CA GLU A 61 -3.57 3.71 -5.17
C GLU A 61 -2.25 3.97 -4.43
N ILE A 62 -1.48 2.89 -4.15
CA ILE A 62 -0.16 3.00 -3.54
C ILE A 62 0.80 3.76 -4.44
N ALA A 63 0.80 3.54 -5.75
CA ALA A 63 1.64 4.22 -6.73
C ALA A 63 1.21 5.69 -6.97
N GLY A 64 -0.04 6.03 -6.67
CA GLY A 64 -0.61 7.35 -6.97
C GLY A 64 -0.88 7.56 -8.46
N VAL A 65 -1.22 6.49 -9.19
CA VAL A 65 -1.45 6.52 -10.65
C VAL A 65 -2.81 5.91 -11.01
N PRO A 66 -3.36 6.22 -12.20
CA PRO A 66 -4.54 5.54 -12.72
C PRO A 66 -4.33 4.03 -12.86
N TRP A 67 -5.42 3.27 -12.86
CA TRP A 67 -5.39 1.81 -12.94
C TRP A 67 -4.65 1.31 -14.20
N GLU A 68 -4.89 1.96 -15.34
CA GLU A 68 -4.28 1.64 -16.64
C GLU A 68 -2.76 1.82 -16.58
N ALA A 69 -2.29 2.93 -15.99
CA ALA A 69 -0.87 3.20 -15.84
C ALA A 69 -0.17 2.17 -14.92
N MET A 70 -0.85 1.70 -13.87
CA MET A 70 -0.32 0.63 -13.02
C MET A 70 -0.24 -0.70 -13.77
N ARG A 71 -1.25 -1.04 -14.57
CA ARG A 71 -1.24 -2.24 -15.40
C ARG A 71 -0.06 -2.22 -16.38
N ASP A 72 0.17 -1.08 -17.02
CA ASP A 72 1.26 -0.92 -17.98
C ASP A 72 2.63 -1.03 -17.26
N ALA A 73 2.77 -0.40 -16.09
CA ALA A 73 3.97 -0.53 -15.25
C ALA A 73 4.25 -1.98 -14.81
N LEU A 74 3.23 -2.77 -14.46
CA LEU A 74 3.39 -4.19 -14.13
C LEU A 74 3.93 -4.98 -15.34
N ASN A 75 3.36 -4.75 -16.52
CA ASN A 75 3.80 -5.41 -17.75
C ASN A 75 5.24 -5.03 -18.12
N GLU A 76 5.59 -3.74 -18.05
CA GLU A 76 6.95 -3.23 -18.33
C GLU A 76 8.01 -3.83 -17.40
N ASN A 77 7.62 -4.13 -16.15
CA ASN A 77 8.50 -4.76 -15.17
C ASN A 77 8.45 -6.30 -15.21
N GLY A 78 7.78 -6.90 -16.21
CA GLY A 78 7.67 -8.35 -16.36
C GLY A 78 6.89 -9.03 -15.23
N ILE A 79 6.04 -8.27 -14.54
CA ILE A 79 5.25 -8.77 -13.41
C ILE A 79 3.93 -9.31 -13.96
N PRO A 80 3.65 -10.62 -13.81
CA PRO A 80 2.44 -11.21 -14.36
C PRO A 80 1.21 -10.61 -13.67
N LEU A 81 0.25 -10.19 -14.47
CA LEU A 81 -1.04 -9.74 -13.97
C LEU A 81 -1.76 -10.93 -13.34
N ARG A 82 -2.21 -10.76 -12.10
CA ARG A 82 -3.21 -11.62 -11.46
C ARG A 82 -4.56 -11.36 -12.13
N LEU A 83 -4.73 -11.92 -13.32
CA LEU A 83 -5.96 -11.88 -14.09
C LEU A 83 -7.03 -12.73 -13.41
N ALA A 84 -8.27 -12.47 -13.81
CA ALA A 84 -9.45 -13.18 -13.34
C ALA A 84 -9.25 -14.71 -13.38
N PRO A 85 -9.94 -15.44 -12.49
CA PRO A 85 -9.90 -16.89 -12.42
C PRO A 85 -10.18 -17.52 -13.79
N LEU A 86 -9.33 -18.46 -14.18
CA LEU A 86 -9.45 -19.21 -15.43
C LEU A 86 -10.40 -20.40 -15.30
N THR A 87 -10.76 -20.76 -14.06
CA THR A 87 -11.69 -21.86 -13.75
C THR A 87 -12.79 -21.44 -12.77
N ILE A 88 -13.86 -22.24 -12.72
CA ILE A 88 -14.95 -22.05 -11.77
C ILE A 88 -14.45 -22.22 -10.33
N GLU A 89 -13.50 -23.13 -10.10
CA GLU A 89 -12.91 -23.38 -8.79
C GLU A 89 -12.07 -22.19 -8.29
N GLU A 90 -11.27 -21.58 -9.18
CA GLU A 90 -10.52 -20.36 -8.85
C GLU A 90 -11.49 -19.20 -8.55
N LEU A 91 -12.59 -19.10 -9.32
CA LEU A 91 -13.62 -18.08 -9.10
C LEU A 91 -14.35 -18.26 -7.77
N GLN A 92 -14.66 -19.49 -7.38
CA GLN A 92 -15.25 -19.79 -6.08
C GLN A 92 -14.34 -19.36 -4.94
N LYS A 93 -13.03 -19.66 -5.04
CA LYS A 93 -12.03 -19.29 -4.05
C LYS A 93 -11.85 -17.76 -3.93
N ASP A 94 -11.90 -17.06 -5.05
CA ASP A 94 -11.86 -15.60 -5.07
C ASP A 94 -13.13 -15.00 -4.44
N CYS A 95 -14.31 -15.53 -4.77
CA CYS A 95 -15.58 -15.13 -4.14
C CYS A 95 -15.57 -15.36 -2.62
N GLU A 96 -15.07 -16.51 -2.14
CA GLU A 96 -14.92 -16.79 -0.71
C GLU A 96 -13.98 -15.78 -0.03
N THR A 97 -12.87 -15.44 -0.69
CA THR A 97 -11.92 -14.45 -0.21
C THR A 97 -12.55 -13.06 -0.09
N ILE A 98 -13.27 -12.61 -1.13
CA ILE A 98 -13.99 -11.34 -1.14
C ILE A 98 -15.09 -11.31 -0.07
N TRP A 99 -15.84 -12.41 0.08
CA TRP A 99 -16.89 -12.53 1.07
C TRP A 99 -16.33 -12.40 2.49
N ARG A 100 -15.21 -13.09 2.78
CA ARG A 100 -14.52 -13.00 4.07
C ARG A 100 -14.14 -11.56 4.39
N PHE A 101 -13.49 -10.85 3.45
CA PHE A 101 -13.10 -9.45 3.66
C PHE A 101 -14.29 -8.52 3.87
N THR A 102 -15.40 -8.74 3.16
CA THR A 102 -16.60 -7.91 3.27
C THR A 102 -17.29 -8.13 4.62
N CYS A 103 -17.35 -9.37 5.10
CA CYS A 103 -17.87 -9.69 6.43
C CYS A 103 -16.98 -9.14 7.56
N GLU A 104 -15.65 -9.15 7.40
CA GLU A 104 -14.71 -8.59 8.39
C GLU A 104 -14.80 -7.05 8.46
N ARG A 105 -14.95 -6.37 7.31
CA ARG A 105 -15.14 -4.91 7.27
C ARG A 105 -16.45 -4.46 7.91
N ASN A 106 -17.53 -5.21 7.75
CA ASN A 106 -18.85 -4.89 8.30
C ASN A 106 -19.02 -5.27 9.79
N ARG A 107 -17.95 -5.75 10.46
CA ARG A 107 -17.92 -6.06 11.90
C ARG A 107 -17.27 -4.96 12.76
N LYS A 108 -16.81 -3.86 12.17
CA LYS A 108 -16.36 -2.65 12.87
C LYS A 108 -17.37 -1.53 12.65
#